data_AF-A0A9W7E4B5-F1
#
_entry.id   AF-A0A9W7E4B5-F1
#
_cell.length_a   1.000
_cell.length_b   1.000
_cell.length_c   1.000
_cell.angle_alpha   90.00
_cell.angle_beta   90.00
_cell.angle_gamma   90.00
#
_symmetry.space_group_name_H-M   'P 1'
#
loop_
_entity.id
_entity.type
_entity.pdbx_description
1 polymer ?
#
loop_
_entity_poly.entity_id
_entity_poly.type
_entity_poly.pdbx_seq_one_letter_code
_entity_poly.pdbx_strand_id
1 'polypeptide(L)'
;MENAAKIHPATSFEVHIPLNPTMHLTTSTENVKHVLITKFDNYPKGPLWRDNFADLLGEGIFNADGVAWKKQRKVASYEFSAKTLRTFMYDVFAKHSQQALSVMKTEKAASSSELVDCQEVFARYTLESIGVIGFGCSLGAFKDANVSASFGDAFNLATLHTADRFVDPIWKLKRLLQIGSEKKLSAAIRQIQSFCSKVIAERHQDKNLDEKADLLSRFMSMSKNSTSDVNRISSRGEEGGGELEFSDKELYYIIINFVLAGRDTTANSLTWTLWELSKEKNKGCVDKIREENRELRKDAGAGGEG
;
A
#
# COMPACT_ATOMS: atom_id res chain seq x y z
N MET A 1 -19.91 25.43 17.43
CA MET A 1 -18.57 25.11 16.89
C MET A 1 -18.36 25.87 15.58
N GLU A 2 -18.40 27.20 15.65
CA GLU A 2 -18.58 28.05 14.45
C GLU A 2 -17.52 29.15 14.36
N ASN A 3 -16.34 28.94 14.97
CA ASN A 3 -15.27 29.93 14.96
C ASN A 3 -13.88 29.28 15.01
N ALA A 4 -13.50 28.56 13.94
CA ALA A 4 -12.12 28.15 13.72
C ALA A 4 -11.78 27.98 12.22
N ALA A 5 -12.21 28.92 11.38
CA ALA A 5 -11.76 28.95 9.98
C ALA A 5 -11.79 30.38 9.42
N LYS A 6 -10.92 31.23 9.94
CA LYS A 6 -10.34 32.32 9.14
C LYS A 6 -8.86 32.01 8.96
N ILE A 7 -8.58 31.04 8.08
CA ILE A 7 -7.24 30.87 7.51
C ILE A 7 -7.06 32.05 6.54
N HIS A 8 -6.15 32.96 6.85
CA HIS A 8 -5.78 34.10 6.01
C HIS A 8 -4.52 33.78 5.17
N PRO A 9 -4.12 34.61 4.18
CA PRO A 9 -4.27 34.35 2.75
C PRO A 9 -2.96 33.91 2.07
N ALA A 10 -2.17 33.03 2.69
CA ALA A 10 -1.03 32.43 2.02
C ALA A 10 -1.38 31.00 1.59
N THR A 11 -1.65 30.82 0.29
CA THR A 11 -1.85 29.47 -0.28
C THR A 11 -0.54 28.72 -0.46
N SER A 12 0.60 29.35 -0.19
CA SER A 12 1.92 28.74 -0.29
C SER A 12 2.90 29.37 0.68
N PHE A 13 3.84 28.58 1.21
CA PHE A 13 4.88 29.03 2.15
C PHE A 13 6.15 28.17 2.02
N GLU A 14 7.26 28.73 2.47
CA GLU A 14 8.57 28.08 2.43
C GLU A 14 9.00 27.65 3.83
N VAL A 15 9.60 26.46 3.92
CA VAL A 15 10.17 25.92 5.16
C VAL A 15 11.65 25.70 4.94
N HIS A 16 12.46 26.35 5.78
CA HIS A 16 13.91 26.20 5.80
C HIS A 16 14.32 25.37 7.01
N ILE A 17 14.98 24.24 6.76
CA ILE A 17 15.58 23.40 7.77
C ILE A 17 17.10 23.43 7.53
N PRO A 18 17.93 23.78 8.52
CA PRO A 18 19.38 23.80 8.34
C PRO A 18 19.90 22.48 7.77
N LEU A 19 20.79 22.57 6.78
CA LEU A 19 21.39 21.44 6.04
C LEU A 19 20.45 20.67 5.08
N ASN A 20 19.15 21.00 5.05
CA ASN A 20 18.20 20.42 4.09
C ASN A 20 17.82 21.45 3.00
N PRO A 21 17.38 20.99 1.81
CA PRO A 21 16.81 21.86 0.79
C PRO A 21 15.57 22.61 1.31
N THR A 22 15.33 23.82 0.79
CA THR A 22 14.09 24.56 1.05
C THR A 22 12.89 23.74 0.58
N MET A 23 11.89 23.59 1.44
CA MET A 23 10.63 22.93 1.10
C MET A 23 9.58 24.00 0.79
N HIS A 24 8.96 23.91 -0.40
CA HIS A 24 7.82 24.74 -0.76
C HIS A 24 6.52 23.96 -0.51
N LEU A 25 5.64 24.50 0.32
CA LEU A 25 4.35 23.92 0.66
C LEU A 25 3.24 24.75 0.02
N THR A 26 2.23 24.10 -0.56
CA THR A 26 1.13 24.79 -1.23
C THR A 26 -0.21 24.11 -0.99
N THR A 27 -1.22 24.93 -0.72
CA THR A 27 -2.65 24.59 -0.69
C THR A 27 -3.41 25.22 -1.87
N SER A 28 -2.75 26.00 -2.73
CA SER A 28 -3.33 26.53 -3.97
C SER A 28 -3.70 25.40 -4.92
N THR A 29 -4.96 25.36 -5.35
CA THR A 29 -5.47 24.37 -6.31
C THR A 29 -4.80 24.50 -7.67
N GLU A 30 -4.44 25.70 -8.09
CA GLU A 30 -3.70 25.96 -9.33
C GLU A 30 -2.29 25.35 -9.25
N ASN A 31 -1.57 25.59 -8.15
CA ASN A 31 -0.24 25.01 -7.95
C ASN A 31 -0.29 23.48 -7.85
N VAL A 32 -1.28 22.93 -7.14
CA VAL A 32 -1.48 21.47 -7.06
C VAL A 32 -1.74 20.87 -8.44
N LYS A 33 -2.61 21.49 -9.25
CA LYS A 33 -2.85 21.08 -10.64
C LYS A 33 -1.58 21.21 -11.49
N HIS A 34 -0.83 22.29 -11.32
CA HIS A 34 0.41 22.52 -12.05
C HIS A 34 1.43 21.40 -11.77
N VAL A 35 1.68 21.10 -10.50
CA VAL A 35 2.65 20.10 -10.04
C VAL A 35 2.20 18.68 -10.40
N LEU A 36 0.96 18.29 -10.11
CA LEU A 36 0.51 16.90 -10.22
C LEU A 36 -0.03 16.53 -11.60
N ILE A 37 -0.39 17.51 -12.45
CA ILE A 37 -1.05 17.26 -13.74
C ILE A 37 -0.33 17.96 -14.88
N THR A 38 -0.26 19.30 -14.87
CA THR A 38 0.16 20.08 -16.05
C THR A 38 1.66 19.96 -16.36
N LYS A 39 2.50 19.92 -15.32
CA LYS A 39 3.96 19.87 -15.42
C LYS A 39 4.55 18.73 -14.59
N PHE A 40 3.83 17.61 -14.48
CA PHE A 40 4.24 16.45 -13.68
C PHE A 40 5.70 16.02 -13.90
N ASP A 41 6.16 15.94 -15.15
CA ASP A 41 7.53 15.52 -15.47
C ASP A 41 8.61 16.51 -14.94
N ASN A 42 8.25 17.75 -14.58
CA ASN A 42 9.16 18.73 -13.99
C ASN A 42 9.36 18.55 -12.46
N TYR A 43 8.51 17.75 -11.81
CA TYR A 43 8.51 17.58 -10.35
C TYR A 43 8.75 16.12 -9.98
N PRO A 44 9.96 15.57 -10.20
CA PRO A 44 10.32 14.27 -9.67
C PRO A 44 10.33 14.31 -8.14
N LYS A 45 10.21 13.15 -7.49
CA LYS A 45 10.37 13.05 -6.02
C LYS A 45 11.77 13.48 -5.60
N GLY A 46 12.76 13.17 -6.44
CA GLY A 46 14.11 13.70 -6.31
C GLY A 46 14.99 12.94 -5.31
N PRO A 47 16.29 13.28 -5.24
CA PRO A 47 17.27 12.53 -4.46
C PRO A 47 17.00 12.55 -2.95
N LEU A 48 16.49 13.66 -2.41
CA LEU A 48 16.17 13.75 -0.98
C LEU A 48 15.11 12.71 -0.57
N TRP A 49 14.01 12.63 -1.33
CA TRP A 49 12.96 11.64 -1.08
C TRP A 49 13.50 10.22 -1.23
N ARG A 50 14.26 9.98 -2.30
CA ARG A 50 14.84 8.67 -2.59
C ARG A 50 15.77 8.18 -1.49
N ASP A 51 16.68 9.03 -1.03
CA ASP A 51 17.62 8.73 0.05
C ASP A 51 16.88 8.44 1.37
N ASN A 52 15.88 9.26 1.71
CA ASN A 52 15.17 9.14 2.97
C ASN A 52 14.34 7.86 3.05
N PHE A 53 13.71 7.45 1.94
CA PHE A 53 12.88 6.25 1.89
C PHE A 53 13.58 4.98 1.36
N ALA A 54 14.87 5.05 0.99
CA ALA A 54 15.61 3.94 0.37
C ALA A 54 15.53 2.63 1.16
N ASP A 55 15.61 2.69 2.50
CA ASP A 55 15.62 1.48 3.33
C ASP A 55 14.24 0.80 3.39
N LEU A 56 13.14 1.55 3.24
CA LEU A 56 11.77 1.03 3.32
C LEU A 56 11.20 0.69 1.93
N LEU A 57 11.36 1.60 0.97
CA LEU A 57 10.70 1.50 -0.35
C LEU A 57 11.63 1.05 -1.47
N GLY A 58 12.95 1.11 -1.25
CA GLY A 58 13.95 0.74 -2.26
C GLY A 58 13.77 1.49 -3.57
N GLU A 59 13.78 0.75 -4.67
CA GLU A 59 13.51 1.26 -6.01
C GLU A 59 12.04 1.05 -6.43
N GLY A 60 11.14 0.82 -5.48
CA GLY A 60 9.72 0.58 -5.75
C GLY A 60 8.96 1.82 -6.21
N ILE A 61 7.69 1.63 -6.58
CA ILE A 61 6.90 2.63 -7.31
C ILE A 61 6.74 3.96 -6.57
N PHE A 62 6.78 3.96 -5.24
CA PHE A 62 6.69 5.18 -4.44
C PHE A 62 8.03 5.91 -4.25
N ASN A 63 9.14 5.28 -4.64
CA ASN A 63 10.48 5.87 -4.59
C ASN A 63 11.10 6.08 -5.99
N ALA A 64 10.61 5.40 -7.02
CA ALA A 64 11.08 5.55 -8.39
C ALA A 64 10.62 6.86 -9.04
N ASP A 65 11.43 7.38 -9.97
CA ASP A 65 11.12 8.53 -10.83
C ASP A 65 11.27 8.15 -12.32
N GLY A 66 10.75 9.01 -13.21
CA GLY A 66 10.98 8.92 -14.65
C GLY A 66 10.54 7.59 -15.29
N VAL A 67 11.42 7.02 -16.12
CA VAL A 67 11.13 5.80 -16.91
C VAL A 67 10.85 4.59 -16.02
N ALA A 68 11.59 4.43 -14.92
CA ALA A 68 11.41 3.32 -13.98
C ALA A 68 10.00 3.37 -13.35
N TRP A 69 9.58 4.55 -12.88
CA TRP A 69 8.23 4.75 -12.36
C TRP A 69 7.15 4.49 -13.43
N LYS A 70 7.32 5.02 -14.65
CA LYS A 70 6.36 4.81 -15.76
C LYS A 70 6.19 3.32 -16.06
N LYS A 71 7.28 2.55 -16.06
CA LYS A 71 7.26 1.08 -16.26
C LYS A 71 6.48 0.40 -15.13
N GLN A 72 6.82 0.64 -13.87
CA GLN A 72 6.17 0.00 -12.73
C GLN A 72 4.68 0.37 -12.63
N ARG A 73 4.32 1.65 -12.88
CA ARG A 73 2.94 2.11 -12.92
C ARG A 73 2.14 1.43 -14.02
N LYS A 74 2.73 1.25 -15.21
CA LYS A 74 2.08 0.54 -16.31
C LYS A 74 1.79 -0.91 -15.93
N VAL A 75 2.74 -1.61 -15.30
CA VAL A 75 2.53 -2.98 -14.78
C VAL A 75 1.36 -3.01 -13.81
N ALA A 76 1.40 -2.15 -12.80
CA ALA A 76 0.38 -2.07 -11.76
C ALA A 76 -1.02 -1.81 -12.33
N SER A 77 -1.13 -0.97 -13.36
CA SER A 77 -2.42 -0.62 -13.98
C SER A 77 -3.15 -1.81 -14.61
N TYR A 78 -2.43 -2.86 -15.02
CA TYR A 78 -3.05 -4.08 -15.55
C TYR A 78 -3.74 -4.90 -14.46
N GLU A 79 -3.22 -4.86 -13.24
CA GLU A 79 -3.83 -5.55 -12.10
C GLU A 79 -5.11 -4.84 -11.66
N PHE A 80 -5.07 -3.51 -11.52
CA PHE A 80 -6.21 -2.72 -11.08
C PHE A 80 -7.17 -2.34 -12.23
N SER A 81 -7.31 -3.23 -13.22
CA SER A 81 -8.25 -3.03 -14.32
C SER A 81 -9.69 -3.26 -13.86
N ALA A 82 -10.66 -2.61 -14.52
CA ALA A 82 -12.08 -2.81 -14.22
C ALA A 82 -12.53 -4.27 -14.38
N LYS A 83 -11.88 -5.03 -15.28
CA LYS A 83 -12.12 -6.47 -15.45
C LYS A 83 -11.65 -7.24 -14.23
N THR A 84 -10.38 -7.11 -13.85
CA THR A 84 -9.80 -7.80 -12.68
C THR A 84 -10.58 -7.48 -11.40
N LEU A 85 -10.98 -6.21 -11.23
CA LEU A 85 -11.79 -5.79 -10.09
C LEU A 85 -13.11 -6.57 -10.01
N ARG A 86 -13.84 -6.69 -11.12
CA ARG A 86 -15.13 -7.39 -11.17
C ARG A 86 -15.02 -8.92 -11.09
N THR A 87 -13.99 -9.51 -11.72
CA THR A 87 -13.90 -10.97 -11.87
C THR A 87 -13.08 -11.65 -10.79
N PHE A 88 -12.36 -10.89 -9.96
CA PHE A 88 -11.45 -11.46 -8.96
C PHE A 88 -11.46 -10.69 -7.63
N MET A 89 -11.18 -9.38 -7.66
CA MET A 89 -11.02 -8.62 -6.41
C MET A 89 -12.32 -8.54 -5.60
N TYR A 90 -13.48 -8.44 -6.29
CA TYR A 90 -14.79 -8.42 -5.64
C TYR A 90 -15.02 -9.65 -4.75
N ASP A 91 -14.74 -10.86 -5.26
CA ASP A 91 -14.94 -12.10 -4.50
C ASP A 91 -14.02 -12.17 -3.28
N VAL A 92 -12.77 -11.70 -3.43
CA VAL A 92 -11.82 -11.57 -2.32
C VAL A 92 -12.37 -10.62 -1.25
N PHE A 93 -12.80 -9.42 -1.64
CA PHE A 93 -13.36 -8.44 -0.71
C PHE A 93 -14.62 -8.94 -0.03
N ALA A 94 -15.54 -9.58 -0.77
CA ALA A 94 -16.78 -10.14 -0.21
C ALA A 94 -16.48 -11.24 0.81
N LYS A 95 -15.60 -12.19 0.47
CA LYS A 95 -15.16 -13.25 1.37
C LYS A 95 -14.51 -12.69 2.64
N HIS A 96 -13.54 -11.79 2.48
CA HIS A 96 -12.83 -11.22 3.63
C HIS A 96 -13.73 -10.31 4.47
N SER A 97 -14.75 -9.67 3.87
CA SER A 97 -15.75 -8.89 4.62
C SER A 97 -16.59 -9.80 5.53
N GLN A 98 -16.95 -11.00 5.07
CA GLN A 98 -17.64 -11.98 5.92
C GLN A 98 -16.74 -12.46 7.06
N GLN A 99 -15.45 -12.68 6.79
CA GLN A 99 -14.48 -13.04 7.84
C GLN A 99 -14.30 -11.92 8.87
N ALA A 100 -14.19 -10.66 8.42
CA ALA A 100 -14.12 -9.50 9.31
C ALA A 100 -15.36 -9.41 10.21
N LEU A 101 -16.57 -9.60 9.66
CA LEU A 101 -17.80 -9.65 10.44
C LEU A 101 -17.82 -10.81 11.46
N SER A 102 -17.28 -11.97 11.09
CA SER A 102 -17.15 -13.11 11.99
C SER A 102 -16.22 -12.80 13.16
N VAL A 103 -15.07 -12.17 12.88
CA VAL A 103 -14.12 -11.71 13.90
C VAL A 103 -14.77 -10.68 14.82
N MET A 104 -15.44 -9.65 14.27
CA MET A 104 -16.14 -8.66 15.09
C MET A 104 -17.17 -9.29 16.02
N LYS A 105 -17.96 -10.27 15.54
CA LYS A 105 -18.94 -10.98 16.38
C LYS A 105 -18.28 -11.78 17.50
N THR A 106 -17.17 -12.46 17.17
CA THR A 106 -16.42 -13.28 18.12
C THR A 106 -15.76 -12.43 19.18
N GLU A 107 -15.08 -11.35 18.78
CA GLU A 107 -14.45 -10.40 19.70
C GLU A 107 -15.49 -9.70 20.58
N LYS A 108 -16.64 -9.31 20.01
CA LYS A 108 -17.74 -8.76 20.80
C LYS A 108 -18.21 -9.73 21.89
N ALA A 109 -18.41 -11.00 21.53
CA ALA A 109 -18.86 -12.02 22.47
C ALA A 109 -17.82 -12.37 23.55
N ALA A 110 -16.53 -12.23 23.24
CA ALA A 110 -15.44 -12.48 24.17
C ALA A 110 -15.11 -11.26 25.07
N SER A 111 -15.46 -10.05 24.61
CA SER A 111 -15.16 -8.81 25.33
C SER A 111 -16.09 -8.61 26.53
N SER A 112 -15.53 -8.28 27.70
CA SER A 112 -16.31 -7.92 28.89
C SER A 112 -17.08 -6.60 28.74
N SER A 113 -16.63 -5.74 27.82
CA SER A 113 -17.21 -4.43 27.54
C SER A 113 -18.16 -4.40 26.34
N GLU A 114 -18.33 -5.51 25.61
CA GLU A 114 -19.02 -5.59 24.32
C GLU A 114 -18.46 -4.64 23.22
N LEU A 115 -17.24 -4.13 23.38
CA LEU A 115 -16.61 -3.21 22.44
C LEU A 115 -15.68 -3.98 21.48
N VAL A 116 -15.65 -3.53 20.22
CA VAL A 116 -14.78 -4.08 19.18
C VAL A 116 -13.93 -2.94 18.60
N ASP A 117 -12.63 -3.17 18.49
CA ASP A 117 -11.74 -2.26 17.78
C ASP A 117 -11.83 -2.50 16.26
N CYS A 118 -12.69 -1.72 15.61
CA CYS A 118 -12.87 -1.81 14.16
C CYS A 118 -11.59 -1.47 13.37
N GLN A 119 -10.70 -0.63 13.90
CA GLN A 119 -9.48 -0.24 13.20
C GLN A 119 -8.55 -1.45 13.05
N GLU A 120 -8.40 -2.23 14.11
CA GLU A 120 -7.62 -3.46 14.09
C GLU A 120 -8.23 -4.53 13.18
N VAL A 121 -9.56 -4.70 13.22
CA VAL A 121 -10.24 -5.63 12.29
C VAL A 121 -10.06 -5.19 10.83
N PHE A 122 -10.11 -3.90 10.54
CA PHE A 122 -9.87 -3.39 9.18
C PHE A 122 -8.41 -3.51 8.75
N ALA A 123 -7.45 -3.37 9.65
CA ALA A 123 -6.05 -3.66 9.36
C ALA A 123 -5.85 -5.13 8.96
N ARG A 124 -6.50 -6.07 9.66
CA ARG A 124 -6.48 -7.50 9.29
C ARG A 124 -7.16 -7.75 7.94
N TYR A 125 -8.34 -7.18 7.73
CA TYR A 125 -9.10 -7.29 6.47
C TYR A 125 -8.29 -6.83 5.27
N THR A 126 -7.66 -5.66 5.37
CA THR A 126 -6.92 -5.07 4.26
C THR A 126 -5.59 -5.77 4.02
N LEU A 127 -4.88 -6.18 5.07
CA LEU A 127 -3.67 -7.00 4.94
C LEU A 127 -3.99 -8.33 4.26
N GLU A 128 -5.01 -9.06 4.73
CA GLU A 128 -5.39 -10.33 4.09
C GLU A 128 -5.80 -10.15 2.62
N SER A 129 -6.57 -9.09 2.34
CA SER A 129 -7.04 -8.80 0.97
C SER A 129 -5.90 -8.46 0.02
N ILE A 130 -4.97 -7.59 0.42
CA ILE A 130 -3.82 -7.24 -0.44
C ILE A 130 -2.87 -8.44 -0.61
N GLY A 131 -2.79 -9.33 0.37
CA GLY A 131 -2.08 -10.61 0.25
C GLY A 131 -2.58 -11.45 -0.91
N VAL A 132 -3.89 -11.71 -0.92
CA VAL A 132 -4.51 -12.55 -1.95
C VAL A 132 -4.51 -11.86 -3.31
N ILE A 133 -4.85 -10.56 -3.35
CA ILE A 133 -4.94 -9.80 -4.60
C ILE A 133 -3.56 -9.55 -5.21
N GLY A 134 -2.60 -9.11 -4.40
CA GLY A 134 -1.28 -8.72 -4.86
C GLY A 134 -0.33 -9.90 -5.06
N PHE A 135 -0.39 -10.91 -4.19
CA PHE A 135 0.66 -11.94 -4.11
C PHE A 135 0.11 -13.36 -4.26
N GLY A 136 -1.21 -13.51 -4.42
CA GLY A 136 -1.84 -14.81 -4.62
C GLY A 136 -1.77 -15.73 -3.40
N CYS A 137 -1.46 -15.20 -2.21
CA CYS A 137 -1.34 -15.97 -0.96
C CYS A 137 -2.11 -15.34 0.21
N SER A 138 -2.42 -16.16 1.21
CA SER A 138 -3.03 -15.73 2.47
C SER A 138 -1.92 -15.27 3.42
N LEU A 139 -2.06 -14.07 3.99
CA LEU A 139 -1.08 -13.54 4.93
C LEU A 139 -1.37 -13.93 6.39
N GLY A 140 -2.46 -14.67 6.63
CA GLY A 140 -2.82 -15.19 7.94
C GLY A 140 -3.32 -14.12 8.92
N ALA A 141 -3.68 -12.93 8.44
CA ALA A 141 -4.04 -11.79 9.27
C ALA A 141 -5.34 -12.01 10.08
N PHE A 142 -6.25 -12.86 9.58
CA PHE A 142 -7.42 -13.30 10.34
C PHE A 142 -7.18 -14.51 11.24
N LYS A 143 -6.13 -15.30 10.99
CA LYS A 143 -5.81 -16.52 11.77
C LYS A 143 -5.06 -16.16 13.05
N ASP A 144 -4.15 -15.20 12.95
CA ASP A 144 -3.37 -14.70 14.08
C ASP A 144 -3.35 -13.17 14.03
N ALA A 145 -4.04 -12.58 15.01
CA ALA A 145 -4.07 -11.13 15.21
C ALA A 145 -2.66 -10.52 15.31
N ASN A 146 -1.70 -11.27 15.88
CA ASN A 146 -0.34 -10.80 16.05
C ASN A 146 0.38 -10.60 14.72
N VAL A 147 -0.03 -11.30 13.64
CA VAL A 147 0.58 -11.10 12.32
C VAL A 147 0.29 -9.70 11.80
N SER A 148 -0.97 -9.28 11.85
CA SER A 148 -1.38 -7.92 11.44
C SER A 148 -0.79 -6.86 12.35
N ALA A 149 -0.84 -7.08 13.67
CA ALA A 149 -0.33 -6.12 14.65
C ALA A 149 1.19 -5.95 14.53
N SER A 150 1.96 -7.05 14.53
CA SER A 150 3.43 -7.01 14.46
C SER A 150 3.93 -6.41 13.14
N PHE A 151 3.36 -6.84 12.01
CA PHE A 151 3.68 -6.21 10.72
C PHE A 151 3.32 -4.72 10.73
N GLY A 152 2.14 -4.38 11.27
CA GLY A 152 1.66 -3.01 11.36
C GLY A 152 2.51 -2.09 12.19
N ASP A 153 2.91 -2.54 13.37
CA ASP A 153 3.75 -1.78 14.29
C ASP A 153 5.13 -1.54 13.68
N ALA A 154 5.73 -2.58 13.08
CA ALA A 154 6.99 -2.46 12.35
C ALA A 154 6.86 -1.47 11.19
N PHE A 155 5.77 -1.57 10.43
CA PHE A 155 5.53 -0.73 9.26
C PHE A 155 5.29 0.74 9.62
N ASN A 156 4.48 1.01 10.65
CA ASN A 156 4.25 2.35 11.18
C ASN A 156 5.53 2.98 11.71
N LEU A 157 6.32 2.22 12.47
CA LEU A 157 7.60 2.66 13.00
C LEU A 157 8.58 2.97 11.87
N ALA A 158 8.65 2.12 10.85
CA ALA A 158 9.51 2.34 9.70
C ALA A 158 9.11 3.62 8.95
N THR A 159 7.81 3.77 8.64
CA THR A 159 7.28 4.94 7.93
C THR A 159 7.55 6.24 8.70
N LEU A 160 7.30 6.24 10.02
CA LEU A 160 7.58 7.38 10.89
C LEU A 160 9.05 7.77 10.84
N HIS A 161 9.97 6.83 11.07
CA HIS A 161 11.39 7.18 11.15
C HIS A 161 12.03 7.48 9.78
N THR A 162 11.52 6.94 8.68
CA THR A 162 11.93 7.41 7.35
C THR A 162 11.43 8.83 7.07
N ALA A 163 10.26 9.21 7.59
CA ALA A 163 9.73 10.57 7.46
C ALA A 163 10.48 11.56 8.38
N ASP A 164 10.91 11.14 9.57
CA ASP A 164 11.71 11.97 10.48
C ASP A 164 13.01 12.47 9.82
N ARG A 165 13.56 11.73 8.85
CA ARG A 165 14.76 12.12 8.09
C ARG A 165 14.61 13.45 7.32
N PHE A 166 13.38 13.89 7.02
CA PHE A 166 13.13 15.21 6.40
C PHE A 166 13.40 16.39 7.35
N VAL A 167 13.41 16.15 8.66
CA VAL A 167 13.60 17.19 9.68
C VAL A 167 14.81 16.94 10.57
N ASP A 168 15.48 15.79 10.42
CA ASP A 168 16.66 15.38 11.19
C ASP A 168 17.95 15.44 10.35
N PRO A 169 18.67 16.58 10.29
CA PRO A 169 19.81 16.74 9.40
C PRO A 169 21.01 15.82 9.73
N ILE A 170 21.02 15.21 10.92
CA ILE A 170 22.09 14.31 11.38
C ILE A 170 21.69 12.82 11.29
N TRP A 171 20.59 12.50 10.60
CA TRP A 171 20.10 11.12 10.50
C TRP A 171 21.13 10.15 9.92
N LYS A 172 21.95 10.60 8.94
CA LYS A 172 23.03 9.76 8.36
C LYS A 172 24.08 9.37 9.41
N LEU A 173 24.38 10.25 10.36
CA LEU A 173 25.29 9.95 11.48
C LEU A 173 24.63 8.98 12.48
N LYS A 174 23.35 9.18 12.81
CA LYS A 174 22.58 8.25 13.66
C LYS A 174 22.51 6.85 13.03
N ARG A 175 22.41 6.78 11.71
CA ARG A 175 22.44 5.53 10.93
C ARG A 175 23.80 4.87 11.00
N LEU A 176 24.89 5.63 10.82
CA LEU A 176 26.25 5.10 10.93
C LEU A 176 26.53 4.52 12.32
N LEU A 177 26.09 5.22 13.37
CA LEU A 177 26.29 4.80 14.77
C LEU A 177 25.25 3.79 15.27
N GLN A 178 24.21 3.49 14.48
CA GLN A 178 23.09 2.63 14.88
C GLN A 178 22.46 3.03 16.23
N ILE A 179 22.11 4.31 16.38
CA ILE A 179 21.50 4.88 17.59
C ILE A 179 20.14 5.52 17.32
N GLY A 180 19.34 5.70 18.39
CA GLY A 180 18.10 6.48 18.33
C GLY A 180 17.06 5.93 17.34
N SER A 181 16.48 6.83 16.54
CA SER A 181 15.49 6.53 15.49
C SER A 181 15.99 5.51 14.47
N GLU A 182 17.25 5.62 14.06
CA GLU A 182 17.84 4.77 13.02
C GLU A 182 18.05 3.32 13.48
N LYS A 183 18.34 3.10 14.78
CA LYS A 183 18.38 1.75 15.36
C LYS A 183 17.00 1.10 15.34
N LYS A 184 15.97 1.86 15.73
CA LYS A 184 14.58 1.39 15.75
C LYS A 184 14.09 1.10 14.33
N LEU A 185 14.38 2.00 13.38
CA LEU A 185 14.11 1.80 11.96
C LEU A 185 14.76 0.52 11.43
N SER A 186 16.05 0.30 11.71
CA SER A 186 16.75 -0.93 11.29
C SER A 186 16.09 -2.21 11.85
N ALA A 187 15.61 -2.17 13.10
CA ALA A 187 14.88 -3.30 13.69
C ALA A 187 13.52 -3.54 13.01
N ALA A 188 12.76 -2.48 12.74
CA ALA A 188 11.49 -2.58 12.01
C ALA A 188 11.68 -3.09 10.58
N ILE A 189 12.67 -2.58 9.84
CA ILE A 189 12.99 -3.08 8.49
C ILE A 189 13.29 -4.57 8.51
N ARG A 190 14.04 -5.08 9.50
CA ARG A 190 14.29 -6.53 9.64
C ARG A 190 13.01 -7.34 9.87
N GLN A 191 12.06 -6.83 10.65
CA GLN A 191 10.78 -7.50 10.87
C GLN A 191 9.94 -7.54 9.59
N ILE A 192 9.87 -6.42 8.87
CA ILE A 192 9.19 -6.32 7.57
C ILE A 192 9.83 -7.27 6.56
N GLN A 193 11.16 -7.32 6.49
CA GLN A 193 11.90 -8.24 5.62
C GLN A 193 11.57 -9.70 5.95
N SER A 194 11.57 -10.08 7.23
CA SER A 194 11.21 -11.44 7.64
C SER A 194 9.79 -11.82 7.21
N PHE A 195 8.84 -10.88 7.32
CA PHE A 195 7.48 -11.09 6.84
C PHE A 195 7.45 -11.31 5.32
N CYS A 196 8.04 -10.41 4.54
CA CYS A 196 8.07 -10.51 3.09
C CYS A 196 8.83 -11.76 2.60
N SER A 197 9.92 -12.17 3.26
CA SER A 197 10.65 -13.39 2.90
C SER A 197 9.77 -14.64 3.02
N LYS A 198 8.82 -14.69 3.97
CA LYS A 198 7.86 -15.80 4.06
C LYS A 198 6.90 -15.80 2.87
N VAL A 199 6.41 -14.63 2.48
CA VAL A 199 5.54 -14.45 1.30
C VAL A 199 6.27 -14.87 0.03
N ILE A 200 7.52 -14.46 -0.13
CA ILE A 200 8.38 -14.82 -1.26
C ILE A 200 8.61 -16.34 -1.28
N ALA A 201 8.95 -16.95 -0.13
CA ALA A 201 9.17 -18.39 -0.04
C ALA A 201 7.92 -19.20 -0.40
N GLU A 202 6.73 -18.82 0.10
CA GLU A 202 5.47 -19.44 -0.31
C GLU A 202 5.22 -19.27 -1.81
N ARG A 203 5.58 -18.10 -2.36
CA ARG A 203 5.42 -17.82 -3.79
C ARG A 203 6.31 -18.71 -4.66
N HIS A 204 7.55 -18.98 -4.25
CA HIS A 204 8.46 -19.87 -4.96
C HIS A 204 8.03 -21.35 -4.91
N GLN A 205 7.27 -21.75 -3.88
CA GLN A 205 6.76 -23.12 -3.75
C GLN A 205 5.50 -23.37 -4.58
N ASP A 206 4.83 -22.32 -5.05
CA ASP A 206 3.62 -22.40 -5.85
C ASP A 206 3.92 -22.77 -7.30
N LYS A 207 3.57 -24.00 -7.71
CA LYS A 207 3.83 -24.53 -9.05
C LYS A 207 2.93 -23.94 -10.15
N ASN A 208 1.88 -23.20 -9.80
CA ASN A 208 0.93 -22.61 -10.75
C ASN A 208 1.25 -21.13 -11.07
N LEU A 209 2.54 -20.76 -11.00
CA LEU A 209 3.06 -19.41 -11.21
C LEU A 209 2.54 -18.75 -12.50
N ASP A 210 2.51 -19.49 -13.60
CA ASP A 210 2.16 -18.98 -14.93
C ASP A 210 0.64 -18.87 -15.17
N GLU A 211 -0.17 -19.54 -14.36
CA GLU A 211 -1.64 -19.53 -14.48
C GLU A 211 -2.29 -18.42 -13.64
N LYS A 212 -1.58 -17.89 -12.64
CA LYS A 212 -2.11 -16.86 -11.73
C LYS A 212 -1.94 -15.46 -12.30
N ALA A 213 -3.06 -14.77 -12.47
CA ALA A 213 -3.13 -13.40 -12.96
C ALA A 213 -2.95 -12.33 -11.85
N ASP A 214 -2.14 -12.60 -10.82
CA ASP A 214 -1.85 -11.68 -9.71
C ASP A 214 -0.75 -10.65 -10.03
N LEU A 215 -0.67 -9.61 -9.19
CA LEU A 215 0.25 -8.50 -9.39
C LEU A 215 1.71 -8.96 -9.45
N LEU A 216 2.13 -9.83 -8.52
CA LEU A 216 3.49 -10.32 -8.44
C LEU A 216 3.86 -11.13 -9.70
N SER A 217 2.97 -11.99 -10.18
CA SER A 217 3.12 -12.70 -11.46
C SER A 217 3.31 -11.75 -12.64
N ARG A 218 2.59 -10.63 -12.66
CA ARG A 218 2.71 -9.63 -13.74
C ARG A 218 4.05 -8.90 -13.71
N PHE A 219 4.54 -8.57 -12.52
CA PHE A 219 5.90 -8.03 -12.39
C PHE A 219 6.94 -9.06 -12.83
N MET A 220 6.80 -10.32 -12.38
CA MET A 220 7.66 -11.44 -12.76
C MET A 220 7.73 -11.66 -14.29
N SER A 221 6.57 -11.73 -14.96
CA SER A 221 6.48 -11.96 -16.41
C SER A 221 6.94 -10.77 -17.27
N MET A 222 6.74 -9.52 -16.84
CA MET A 222 7.18 -8.37 -17.62
C MET A 222 8.71 -8.21 -17.66
N SER A 223 9.43 -8.66 -16.63
CA SER A 223 10.89 -8.68 -16.67
C SER A 223 11.41 -9.68 -17.71
N LYS A 224 10.82 -10.90 -17.74
CA LYS A 224 11.12 -11.92 -18.76
C LYS A 224 10.92 -11.41 -20.20
N ASN A 225 9.93 -10.54 -20.42
CA ASN A 225 9.63 -9.94 -21.73
C ASN A 225 10.41 -8.65 -22.04
N SER A 226 11.07 -8.01 -21.06
CA SER A 226 11.88 -6.81 -21.33
C SER A 226 13.26 -7.17 -21.91
N THR A 227 13.71 -8.41 -21.74
CA THR A 227 14.96 -8.92 -22.30
C THR A 227 14.89 -9.27 -23.78
N SER A 228 13.71 -9.46 -24.36
CA SER A 228 13.59 -9.67 -25.81
C SER A 228 13.99 -8.43 -26.62
N ASP A 229 13.83 -7.22 -26.05
CA ASP A 229 14.31 -5.97 -26.65
C ASP A 229 15.79 -5.68 -26.33
N VAL A 230 16.32 -6.16 -25.19
CA VAL A 230 17.75 -6.02 -24.82
C VAL A 230 18.64 -7.04 -25.54
N ASN A 231 18.11 -8.22 -25.88
CA ASN A 231 18.81 -9.24 -26.67
C ASN A 231 19.13 -8.79 -28.11
N ARG A 232 18.55 -7.69 -28.60
CA ARG A 232 18.94 -7.10 -29.91
C ARG A 232 20.17 -6.18 -29.83
N ILE A 233 20.63 -5.81 -28.63
CA ILE A 233 21.82 -4.97 -28.43
C ILE A 233 23.02 -5.81 -27.94
N SER A 234 22.78 -6.93 -27.24
CA SER A 234 23.82 -7.82 -26.73
C SER A 234 24.18 -8.99 -27.64
N SER A 235 24.06 -8.85 -28.96
CA SER A 235 24.62 -9.81 -29.92
C SER A 235 26.14 -9.65 -30.05
N ARG A 236 26.87 -9.84 -28.94
CA ARG A 236 28.32 -10.08 -28.99
C ARG A 236 28.82 -10.69 -27.68
N GLY A 237 28.62 -12.00 -27.58
CA GLY A 237 29.41 -12.90 -26.73
C GLY A 237 29.05 -12.87 -25.25
N GLU A 238 28.22 -13.82 -24.83
CA GLU A 238 28.55 -14.82 -23.81
C GLU A 238 27.35 -15.76 -23.66
N GLU A 239 27.64 -17.06 -23.74
CA GLU A 239 26.67 -18.14 -23.58
C GLU A 239 26.25 -18.24 -22.11
N GLY A 240 24.97 -17.99 -21.84
CA GLY A 240 24.39 -18.10 -20.51
C GLY A 240 22.88 -17.92 -20.56
N GLY A 241 22.16 -18.90 -21.10
CA GLY A 241 20.70 -18.95 -21.05
C GLY A 241 20.23 -19.22 -19.62
N GLY A 242 19.99 -18.15 -18.86
CA GLY A 242 19.28 -18.20 -17.58
C GLY A 242 18.03 -17.35 -17.65
N GLU A 243 16.88 -17.93 -17.29
CA GLU A 243 15.68 -17.15 -16.98
C GLU A 243 16.05 -16.10 -15.93
N LEU A 244 15.71 -14.83 -16.18
CA LEU A 244 15.90 -13.77 -15.19
C LEU A 244 14.89 -13.99 -14.05
N GLU A 245 15.30 -14.76 -13.06
CA GLU A 245 14.67 -14.77 -11.74
C GLU A 245 14.82 -13.37 -11.13
N PHE A 246 13.72 -12.80 -10.64
CA PHE A 246 13.80 -11.59 -9.81
C PHE A 246 14.64 -11.91 -8.59
N SER A 247 15.51 -10.99 -8.19
CA SER A 247 16.15 -11.14 -6.88
C SER A 247 15.08 -11.04 -5.78
N ASP A 248 15.24 -11.81 -4.70
CA ASP A 248 14.39 -11.70 -3.50
C ASP A 248 14.25 -10.25 -3.02
N LYS A 249 15.29 -9.44 -3.24
CA LYS A 249 15.32 -8.02 -2.91
C LYS A 249 14.34 -7.20 -3.76
N GLU A 250 14.21 -7.48 -5.05
CA GLU A 250 13.25 -6.79 -5.91
C GLU A 250 11.82 -7.22 -5.61
N LEU A 251 11.58 -8.51 -5.37
CA LEU A 251 10.27 -9.02 -4.93
C LEU A 251 9.86 -8.40 -3.59
N TYR A 252 10.80 -8.28 -2.65
CA TYR A 252 10.60 -7.58 -1.39
C TYR A 252 10.10 -6.15 -1.62
N TYR A 253 10.75 -5.37 -2.49
CA TYR A 253 10.35 -4.00 -2.75
C TYR A 253 9.00 -3.89 -3.45
N ILE A 254 8.66 -4.83 -4.34
CA ILE A 254 7.32 -4.89 -4.93
C ILE A 254 6.29 -5.13 -3.82
N ILE A 255 6.49 -6.17 -2.99
CA ILE A 255 5.56 -6.55 -1.93
C ILE A 255 5.34 -5.37 -0.96
N ILE A 256 6.41 -4.78 -0.43
CA ILE A 256 6.28 -3.71 0.58
C ILE A 256 5.59 -2.47 0.02
N ASN A 257 5.85 -2.09 -1.24
CA ASN A 257 5.20 -0.95 -1.87
C ASN A 257 3.69 -1.18 -2.05
N PHE A 258 3.26 -2.38 -2.43
CA PHE A 258 1.84 -2.66 -2.61
C PHE A 258 1.09 -2.92 -1.30
N VAL A 259 1.74 -3.54 -0.31
CA VAL A 259 1.17 -3.64 1.05
C VAL A 259 0.99 -2.24 1.65
N LEU A 260 1.98 -1.35 1.52
CA LEU A 260 1.88 0.05 1.93
C LEU A 260 0.65 0.72 1.31
N ALA A 261 0.48 0.56 -0.01
CA ALA A 261 -0.61 1.19 -0.73
C ALA A 261 -1.98 0.64 -0.32
N GLY A 262 -2.11 -0.68 -0.20
CA GLY A 262 -3.41 -1.36 -0.05
C GLY A 262 -3.90 -1.48 1.38
N ARG A 263 -3.00 -1.65 2.35
CA ARG A 263 -3.34 -1.92 3.75
C ARG A 263 -3.83 -0.68 4.47
N ASP A 264 -2.92 0.25 4.77
CA ASP A 264 -3.17 1.32 5.74
C ASP A 264 -4.14 2.37 5.20
N THR A 265 -4.06 2.68 3.90
CA THR A 265 -4.95 3.67 3.27
C THR A 265 -6.41 3.21 3.33
N THR A 266 -6.67 1.95 3.00
CA THR A 266 -8.01 1.36 3.01
C THR A 266 -8.50 1.15 4.44
N ALA A 267 -7.64 0.65 5.35
CA ALA A 267 -8.02 0.41 6.74
C ALA A 267 -8.42 1.71 7.44
N ASN A 268 -7.63 2.77 7.24
CA ASN A 268 -7.95 4.10 7.76
C ASN A 268 -9.22 4.66 7.12
N SER A 269 -9.40 4.51 5.81
CA SER A 269 -10.60 4.99 5.13
C SER A 269 -11.87 4.31 5.66
N LEU A 270 -11.85 2.99 5.87
CA LEU A 270 -12.97 2.24 6.46
C LEU A 270 -13.23 2.66 7.92
N THR A 271 -12.17 2.85 8.71
CA THR A 271 -12.25 3.32 10.10
C THR A 271 -12.93 4.68 10.17
N TRP A 272 -12.44 5.66 9.39
CA TRP A 272 -13.04 7.00 9.33
C TRP A 272 -14.45 6.98 8.76
N THR A 273 -14.74 6.11 7.79
CA THR A 273 -16.09 5.96 7.25
C THR A 273 -17.06 5.49 8.32
N LEU A 274 -16.73 4.43 9.07
CA LEU A 274 -17.58 3.97 10.17
C LEU A 274 -17.69 5.02 11.27
N TRP A 275 -16.61 5.73 11.59
CA TRP A 275 -16.62 6.80 12.58
C TRP A 275 -17.52 7.97 12.15
N GLU A 276 -17.52 8.37 10.88
CA GLU A 276 -18.44 9.40 10.40
C GLU A 276 -19.88 8.91 10.38
N LEU A 277 -20.13 7.66 9.97
CA LEU A 277 -21.47 7.07 9.93
C LEU A 277 -22.07 6.83 11.32
N SER A 278 -21.25 6.70 12.37
CA SER A 278 -21.74 6.55 13.75
C SER A 278 -22.22 7.86 14.38
N LYS A 279 -21.88 9.02 13.80
CA LYS A 279 -22.30 10.32 14.32
C LYS A 279 -23.77 10.57 14.03
N GLU A 280 -24.50 11.05 15.04
CA GLU A 280 -25.94 11.32 14.92
C GLU A 280 -26.29 12.23 13.72
N LYS A 281 -25.45 13.24 13.44
CA LYS A 281 -25.62 14.15 12.29
C LYS A 281 -25.64 13.44 10.92
N ASN A 282 -25.08 12.24 10.82
CA ASN A 282 -24.94 11.46 9.59
C ASN A 282 -25.86 10.23 9.55
N LYS A 283 -26.78 10.07 10.52
CA LYS A 283 -27.67 8.92 10.61
C LYS A 283 -28.53 8.72 9.35
N GLY A 284 -28.98 9.80 8.72
CA GLY A 284 -29.71 9.73 7.45
C GLY A 284 -28.88 9.16 6.29
N CYS A 285 -27.55 9.21 6.34
CA CYS A 285 -26.68 8.54 5.37
C CYS A 285 -26.74 7.02 5.54
N VAL A 286 -26.77 6.51 6.78
CA VAL A 286 -26.88 5.08 7.08
C VAL A 286 -28.19 4.52 6.53
N ASP A 287 -29.30 5.25 6.70
CA ASP A 287 -30.60 4.83 6.20
C ASP A 287 -30.63 4.75 4.67
N LYS A 288 -30.04 5.73 3.98
CA LYS A 288 -29.89 5.72 2.51
C LYS A 288 -29.03 4.55 2.02
N ILE A 289 -27.89 4.29 2.65
CA ILE A 289 -27.02 3.15 2.33
C ILE A 289 -27.79 1.84 2.50
N ARG A 290 -28.60 1.71 3.55
CA ARG A 290 -29.41 0.51 3.79
C ARG A 290 -30.53 0.36 2.77
N GLU A 291 -31.15 1.45 2.32
CA GLU A 291 -32.17 1.40 1.27
C GLU A 291 -31.57 0.98 -0.07
N GLU A 292 -30.49 1.62 -0.50
CA GLU A 292 -29.77 1.26 -1.74
C GLU A 292 -29.38 -0.23 -1.74
N ASN A 293 -28.85 -0.73 -0.63
CA ASN A 293 -28.54 -2.16 -0.50
C ASN A 293 -29.77 -3.08 -0.58
N ARG A 294 -30.95 -2.63 -0.12
CA ARG A 294 -32.20 -3.40 -0.25
C ARG A 294 -32.66 -3.44 -1.70
N GLU A 295 -32.58 -2.32 -2.41
CA GLU A 295 -32.95 -2.23 -3.83
C GLU A 295 -32.05 -3.14 -4.69
N LEU A 296 -30.73 -3.03 -4.54
CA LEU A 296 -29.78 -3.87 -5.29
C LEU A 296 -29.98 -5.36 -5.05
N ARG A 297 -30.36 -5.77 -3.84
CA ARG A 297 -30.65 -7.18 -3.52
C ARG A 297 -31.95 -7.68 -4.15
N LYS A 298 -32.96 -6.82 -4.29
CA LYS A 298 -34.20 -7.15 -5.01
C LYS A 298 -33.91 -7.35 -6.50
N ASP A 299 -33.13 -6.45 -7.09
CA ASP A 299 -32.76 -6.54 -8.50
C ASP A 299 -31.92 -7.79 -8.81
N ALA A 300 -30.98 -8.13 -7.91
CA ALA A 300 -30.19 -9.36 -8.02
C ALA A 300 -31.05 -10.65 -7.86
N GLY A 301 -32.10 -10.60 -7.04
CA GLY A 301 -33.04 -11.71 -6.86
C GLY A 301 -34.04 -11.85 -8.02
N ALA A 302 -34.40 -10.76 -8.69
CA ALA A 302 -35.32 -10.74 -9.82
C ALA A 302 -34.67 -11.16 -11.15
N GLY A 303 -33.34 -11.12 -11.25
CA GLY A 303 -32.58 -11.55 -12.45
C GLY A 303 -32.12 -13.02 -12.46
N GLY A 304 -32.52 -13.82 -11.46
CA GLY A 304 -32.07 -15.21 -11.27
C GLY A 304 -33.04 -16.30 -11.74
N GLU A 305 -34.15 -15.94 -12.38
CA GLU A 305 -35.04 -16.90 -13.07
C GLU A 305 -34.78 -16.84 -14.58
N GLY A 306 -33.86 -17.70 -15.05
CA GLY A 306 -33.51 -17.87 -16.46
C GLY A 306 -32.51 -18.98 -16.68
#